data_AF-A0A9Q8ZVS3-F1
#
_entry.id   AF-A0A9Q8ZVS3-F1
#
_cell.length_a   1.000
_cell.length_b   1.000
_cell.length_c   1.000
_cell.angle_alpha   90.00
_cell.angle_beta   90.00
_cell.angle_gamma   90.00
#
_symmetry.space_group_name_H-M   'P 1'
#
loop_
_entity.id
_entity.type
_entity.pdbx_description
1 polymer ?
#
loop_
_entity_poly.entity_id
_entity_poly.type
_entity_poly.pdbx_seq_one_letter_code
_entity_poly.pdbx_strand_id
1 'polypeptide(L)'
;MPYRHAWMFIVALIVATVFAFQRSYFTVLSTASPGFHAHGITASLWMLLLLVQSWTPQRGLIAVHRTLGLATFVAIPLFAAGAMGVIHSMAAGTLGGNPFYALWGARLAFIDAAAFGALLYAAGMALRHRHDVRLHAGYMLSTALPLVSPVLGRVLAQTVPGFVVRGPQDFPIFGWSAQCANLCAGIVALWLWRRDPRAGRPWAVAAAVIAVQIVGFETLAKSPSWIAAFLTTARLPLTWLMLFGLMAGSVAVALGWTRPARRDNRSAILA
;
A
#
# COMPACT_ATOMS: atom_id res chain seq x y z
N MET A 1 -14.98 -12.29 13.59
CA MET A 1 -14.38 -11.26 12.71
C MET A 1 -14.88 -11.50 11.28
N PRO A 2 -15.40 -10.50 10.55
CA PRO A 2 -16.11 -10.71 9.28
C PRO A 2 -15.23 -11.31 8.17
N TYR A 3 -13.92 -11.06 8.22
CA TYR A 3 -12.95 -11.60 7.27
C TYR A 3 -12.20 -12.79 7.86
N ARG A 4 -12.87 -13.94 7.94
CA ARG A 4 -12.36 -15.16 8.60
C ARG A 4 -11.07 -15.75 7.99
N HIS A 5 -10.77 -15.45 6.73
CA HIS A 5 -9.56 -15.94 6.05
C HIS A 5 -8.55 -14.83 5.74
N ALA A 6 -8.72 -13.63 6.33
CA ALA A 6 -7.86 -12.50 6.06
C ALA A 6 -6.38 -12.79 6.32
N TRP A 7 -6.05 -13.48 7.41
CA TRP A 7 -4.65 -13.83 7.72
C TRP A 7 -4.00 -14.69 6.64
N MET A 8 -4.74 -15.60 5.99
CA MET A 8 -4.21 -16.43 4.89
C MET A 8 -3.85 -15.56 3.69
N PHE A 9 -4.70 -14.58 3.38
CA PHE A 9 -4.42 -13.60 2.34
C PHE A 9 -3.17 -12.78 2.67
N ILE A 10 -3.00 -12.32 3.93
CA ILE A 10 -1.81 -11.59 4.34
C ILE A 10 -0.55 -12.48 4.28
N VAL A 11 -0.63 -13.76 4.67
CA VAL A 11 0.48 -14.71 4.52
C VAL A 11 0.86 -14.88 3.05
N ALA A 12 -0.12 -15.10 2.18
CA ALA A 12 0.10 -15.21 0.74
C ALA A 12 0.75 -13.94 0.16
N LEU A 13 0.29 -12.76 0.61
CA LEU A 13 0.86 -11.48 0.20
C LEU A 13 2.31 -11.31 0.68
N ILE A 14 2.64 -11.72 1.91
CA ILE A 14 4.01 -11.69 2.44
C ILE A 14 4.93 -12.58 1.59
N VAL A 15 4.52 -13.83 1.33
CA VAL A 15 5.30 -14.77 0.51
C VAL A 15 5.47 -14.23 -0.91
N ALA A 16 4.40 -13.73 -1.52
CA ALA A 16 4.44 -13.11 -2.84
C ALA A 16 5.34 -11.86 -2.86
N THR A 17 5.39 -11.08 -1.79
CA THR A 17 6.26 -9.91 -1.66
C THR A 17 7.73 -10.31 -1.68
N VAL A 18 8.12 -11.34 -0.91
CA VAL A 18 9.51 -11.83 -0.92
C VAL A 18 9.92 -12.26 -2.33
N PHE A 19 9.07 -13.02 -3.02
CA PHE A 19 9.32 -13.45 -4.40
C PHE A 19 9.39 -12.27 -5.39
N ALA A 20 8.37 -11.40 -5.37
CA ALA A 20 8.25 -10.23 -6.25
C ALA A 20 9.47 -9.30 -6.17
N PHE A 21 9.95 -9.06 -4.96
CA PHE A 21 11.06 -8.13 -4.71
C PHE A 21 12.43 -8.81 -4.63
N GLN A 22 12.51 -10.13 -4.87
CA GLN A 22 13.77 -10.88 -4.79
C GLN A 22 14.87 -10.22 -5.63
N ARG A 23 14.63 -10.04 -6.94
CA ARG A 23 15.63 -9.49 -7.88
C ARG A 23 15.88 -7.99 -7.71
N SER A 24 14.86 -7.24 -7.30
CA SER A 24 14.91 -5.77 -7.27
C SER A 24 15.31 -5.19 -5.90
N TYR A 25 15.35 -6.02 -4.86
CA TYR A 25 15.68 -5.57 -3.51
C TYR A 25 16.51 -6.62 -2.74
N PHE A 26 15.99 -7.83 -2.51
CA PHE A 26 16.63 -8.79 -1.60
C PHE A 26 18.00 -9.29 -2.08
N THR A 27 18.21 -9.44 -3.40
CA THR A 27 19.52 -9.84 -3.95
C THR A 27 20.50 -8.68 -4.10
N VAL A 28 20.05 -7.43 -3.90
CA VAL A 28 20.84 -6.20 -4.09
C VAL A 28 20.82 -5.32 -2.84
N LEU A 29 20.68 -5.92 -1.65
CA LEU A 29 20.53 -5.20 -0.39
C LEU A 29 21.70 -4.23 -0.12
N SER A 30 22.94 -4.60 -0.45
CA SER A 30 24.12 -3.76 -0.18
C SER A 30 24.19 -2.50 -1.04
N THR A 31 23.46 -2.46 -2.16
CA THR A 31 23.46 -1.33 -3.11
C THR A 31 22.10 -0.63 -3.21
N ALA A 32 21.09 -1.13 -2.49
CA ALA A 32 19.79 -0.50 -2.42
C ALA A 32 19.89 0.87 -1.73
N SER A 33 19.16 1.85 -2.26
CA SER A 33 19.16 3.18 -1.67
C SER A 33 18.54 3.20 -0.26
N PRO A 34 18.91 4.16 0.61
CA PRO A 34 18.36 4.25 1.96
C PRO A 34 16.82 4.34 2.02
N GLY A 35 16.20 5.01 1.06
CA GLY A 35 14.73 5.09 0.98
C GLY A 35 14.07 3.75 0.70
N PHE A 36 14.69 2.87 -0.09
CA PHE A 36 14.20 1.49 -0.29
C PHE A 36 14.35 0.65 0.98
N HIS A 37 15.43 0.82 1.75
CA HIS A 37 15.57 0.16 3.05
C HIS A 37 14.51 0.60 4.04
N ALA A 38 14.31 1.90 4.18
CA ALA A 38 13.30 2.47 5.06
C ALA A 38 11.90 1.92 4.71
N HIS A 39 11.54 1.94 3.41
CA HIS A 39 10.28 1.38 2.95
C HIS A 39 10.18 -0.13 3.19
N GLY A 40 11.17 -0.91 2.76
CA GLY A 40 11.14 -2.37 2.87
C GLY A 40 11.02 -2.87 4.31
N ILE A 41 11.73 -2.25 5.25
CA ILE A 41 11.65 -2.58 6.68
C ILE A 41 10.26 -2.22 7.23
N THR A 42 9.81 -0.98 7.02
CA THR A 42 8.55 -0.50 7.59
C THR A 42 7.32 -1.17 6.97
N ALA A 43 7.34 -1.46 5.67
CA ALA A 43 6.31 -2.25 4.98
C ALA A 43 6.23 -3.68 5.53
N SER A 44 7.38 -4.32 5.75
CA SER A 44 7.45 -5.67 6.31
C SER A 44 6.86 -5.72 7.73
N LEU A 45 7.26 -4.77 8.58
CA LEU A 45 6.70 -4.64 9.94
C LEU A 45 5.19 -4.38 9.91
N TRP A 46 4.71 -3.56 8.98
CA TRP A 46 3.27 -3.30 8.80
C TRP A 46 2.51 -4.57 8.37
N MET A 47 3.03 -5.33 7.41
CA MET A 47 2.40 -6.59 6.98
C MET A 47 2.37 -7.63 8.10
N LEU A 48 3.45 -7.74 8.89
CA LEU A 48 3.50 -8.63 10.05
C LEU A 48 2.49 -8.20 11.11
N LEU A 49 2.37 -6.90 11.37
CA LEU A 49 1.34 -6.38 12.27
C LEU A 49 -0.06 -6.70 11.74
N LEU A 50 -0.37 -6.45 10.46
CA LEU A 50 -1.65 -6.81 9.85
C LEU A 50 -1.94 -8.31 9.94
N LEU A 51 -0.93 -9.17 9.77
CA LEU A 51 -1.07 -10.61 9.94
C LEU A 51 -1.49 -10.94 11.37
N VAL A 52 -0.75 -10.46 12.36
CA VAL A 52 -1.06 -10.69 13.78
C VAL A 52 -2.44 -10.12 14.14
N GLN A 53 -2.77 -8.92 13.65
CA GLN A 53 -4.04 -8.25 13.92
C GLN A 53 -5.24 -8.96 13.27
N SER A 54 -5.05 -9.63 12.14
CA SER A 54 -6.10 -10.41 11.48
C SER A 54 -6.22 -11.84 12.04
N TRP A 55 -5.14 -12.42 12.56
CA TRP A 55 -5.10 -13.75 13.15
C TRP A 55 -5.60 -13.79 14.60
N THR A 56 -5.19 -12.83 15.44
CA THR A 56 -5.48 -12.85 16.90
C THR A 56 -6.99 -12.87 17.24
N PRO A 57 -7.89 -12.09 16.59
CA PRO A 57 -9.32 -12.16 16.91
C PRO A 57 -9.97 -13.48 16.52
N GLN A 58 -9.41 -14.21 15.56
CA GLN A 58 -9.92 -15.51 15.15
C GLN A 58 -9.58 -16.62 16.14
N ARG A 59 -8.54 -16.41 16.93
CA ARG A 59 -8.12 -17.30 18.02
C ARG A 59 -8.73 -16.91 19.37
N GLY A 60 -9.64 -15.94 19.40
CA GLY A 60 -10.20 -15.40 20.65
C GLY A 60 -9.22 -14.55 21.46
N LEU A 61 -8.02 -14.25 20.93
CA LEU A 61 -6.95 -13.51 21.61
C LEU A 61 -7.17 -11.99 21.55
N ILE A 62 -8.34 -11.53 22.01
CA ILE A 62 -8.76 -10.12 21.89
C ILE A 62 -7.88 -9.18 22.73
N ALA A 63 -7.41 -9.62 23.89
CA ALA A 63 -6.48 -8.82 24.69
C ALA A 63 -5.17 -8.54 23.94
N VAL A 64 -4.58 -9.58 23.33
CA VAL A 64 -3.36 -9.47 22.51
C VAL A 64 -3.60 -8.56 21.30
N HIS A 65 -4.74 -8.73 20.61
CA HIS A 65 -5.13 -7.87 19.50
C HIS A 65 -5.12 -6.39 19.90
N ARG A 66 -5.75 -6.04 21.03
CA ARG A 66 -5.82 -4.66 21.54
C ARG A 66 -4.46 -4.11 21.92
N THR A 67 -3.65 -4.87 22.66
CA THR A 67 -2.32 -4.43 23.10
C THR A 67 -1.39 -4.21 21.91
N LEU A 68 -1.28 -5.19 21.01
CA LEU A 68 -0.45 -5.04 19.81
C LEU A 68 -1.03 -4.03 18.82
N GLY A 69 -2.34 -3.77 18.86
CA GLY A 69 -2.99 -2.74 18.06
C GLY A 69 -2.43 -1.34 18.33
N LEU A 70 -1.92 -1.09 19.54
CA LEU A 70 -1.24 0.17 19.89
C LEU A 70 0.04 0.40 19.06
N ALA A 71 0.69 -0.67 18.57
CA ALA A 71 1.84 -0.53 17.69
C ALA A 71 1.49 0.20 16.37
N THR A 72 0.21 0.21 15.96
CA THR A 72 -0.27 0.98 14.80
C THR A 72 0.05 2.47 14.91
N PHE A 73 0.11 3.03 16.12
CA PHE A 73 0.43 4.43 16.35
C PHE A 73 1.85 4.81 15.95
N VAL A 74 2.75 3.83 15.89
CA VAL A 74 4.14 4.01 15.45
C VAL A 74 4.33 3.44 14.05
N ALA A 75 3.75 2.27 13.77
CA ALA A 75 3.91 1.57 12.51
C ALA A 75 3.37 2.37 11.31
N ILE A 76 2.20 3.01 11.43
CA ILE A 76 1.64 3.82 10.33
C ILE A 76 2.51 5.04 10.02
N PRO A 77 2.91 5.89 10.99
CA PRO A 77 3.84 6.99 10.72
C PRO A 77 5.16 6.54 10.10
N LEU A 78 5.77 5.46 10.61
CA LEU A 78 7.03 4.95 10.05
C LEU A 78 6.84 4.41 8.62
N PHE A 79 5.76 3.70 8.36
CA PHE A 79 5.46 3.19 7.03
C PHE A 79 5.16 4.33 6.03
N ALA A 80 4.44 5.36 6.47
CA ALA A 80 4.21 6.59 5.71
C ALA A 80 5.52 7.33 5.39
N ALA A 81 6.46 7.40 6.33
CA ALA A 81 7.81 7.93 6.08
C ALA A 81 8.58 7.08 5.04
N GLY A 82 8.53 5.74 5.18
CA GLY A 82 9.12 4.81 4.21
C GLY A 82 8.52 4.97 2.81
N ALA A 83 7.21 5.18 2.69
CA ALA A 83 6.54 5.45 1.42
C ALA A 83 7.02 6.74 0.73
N MET A 84 7.44 7.76 1.48
CA MET A 84 8.10 8.93 0.90
C MET A 84 9.54 8.62 0.48
N GLY A 85 10.21 7.75 1.24
CA GLY A 85 11.55 7.27 0.92
C GLY A 85 11.62 6.53 -0.42
N VAL A 86 10.68 5.65 -0.71
CA VAL A 86 10.63 4.92 -2.01
C VAL A 86 10.44 5.88 -3.19
N ILE A 87 9.57 6.90 -3.06
CA ILE A 87 9.35 7.92 -4.10
C ILE A 87 10.64 8.71 -4.37
N HIS A 88 11.30 9.20 -3.31
CA HIS A 88 12.60 9.86 -3.41
C HIS A 88 13.64 8.97 -4.09
N SER A 89 13.74 7.71 -3.67
CA SER A 89 14.71 6.75 -4.21
C SER A 89 14.50 6.46 -5.69
N MET A 90 13.25 6.36 -6.15
CA MET A 90 12.96 6.23 -7.58
C MET A 90 13.38 7.49 -8.34
N ALA A 91 13.10 8.69 -7.81
CA ALA A 91 13.47 9.95 -8.45
C ALA A 91 15.00 10.11 -8.53
N ALA A 92 15.71 9.81 -7.45
CA ALA A 92 17.17 9.82 -7.41
C ALA A 92 17.76 8.80 -8.38
N GLY A 93 17.17 7.59 -8.46
CA GLY A 93 17.53 6.59 -9.45
C GLY A 93 17.30 7.05 -10.90
N THR A 94 16.21 7.76 -11.18
CA THR A 94 15.96 8.35 -12.51
C THR A 94 17.04 9.37 -12.87
N LEU A 95 17.38 10.30 -11.97
CA LEU A 95 18.44 11.28 -12.21
C LEU A 95 19.83 10.65 -12.29
N GLY A 96 20.05 9.55 -11.57
CA GLY A 96 21.27 8.75 -11.62
C GLY A 96 21.40 7.84 -12.84
N GLY A 97 20.49 7.95 -13.82
CA GLY A 97 20.58 7.22 -15.08
C GLY A 97 20.12 5.76 -15.02
N ASN A 98 19.37 5.35 -13.99
CA ASN A 98 18.81 4.01 -13.93
C ASN A 98 17.81 3.79 -15.10
N PRO A 99 18.05 2.83 -16.01
CA PRO A 99 17.24 2.67 -17.21
C PRO A 99 15.80 2.24 -16.93
N PHE A 100 15.56 1.53 -15.82
CA PHE A 100 14.20 1.15 -15.43
C PHE A 100 13.42 2.36 -14.92
N TYR A 101 14.01 3.15 -14.02
CA TYR A 101 13.36 4.34 -13.48
C TYR A 101 13.25 5.49 -14.48
N ALA A 102 14.09 5.52 -15.51
CA ALA A 102 13.89 6.43 -16.64
C ALA A 102 12.55 6.20 -17.37
N LEU A 103 12.12 4.94 -17.48
CA LEU A 103 10.86 4.57 -18.13
C LEU A 103 9.66 4.63 -17.18
N TRP A 104 9.84 4.16 -15.94
CA TRP A 104 8.73 3.87 -15.04
C TRP A 104 8.75 4.64 -13.73
N GLY A 105 9.85 5.33 -13.38
CA GLY A 105 10.01 5.98 -12.08
C GLY A 105 8.89 6.95 -11.75
N ALA A 106 8.61 7.89 -12.65
CA ALA A 106 7.52 8.85 -12.47
C ALA A 106 6.14 8.18 -12.38
N ARG A 107 5.90 7.15 -13.19
CA ARG A 107 4.61 6.44 -13.22
C ARG A 107 4.37 5.61 -11.96
N LEU A 108 5.40 4.93 -11.48
CA LEU A 108 5.38 4.20 -10.21
C LEU A 108 5.24 5.16 -9.02
N ALA A 109 5.95 6.29 -9.03
CA ALA A 109 5.79 7.31 -8.00
C ALA A 109 4.36 7.87 -7.93
N PHE A 110 3.65 7.95 -9.05
CA PHE A 110 2.24 8.36 -9.06
C PHE A 110 1.36 7.33 -8.36
N ILE A 111 1.56 6.04 -8.67
CA ILE A 111 0.88 4.94 -7.99
C ILE A 111 1.15 4.99 -6.48
N ASP A 112 2.41 5.17 -6.09
CA ASP A 112 2.84 5.22 -4.68
C ASP A 112 2.28 6.45 -3.95
N ALA A 113 2.19 7.61 -4.61
CA ALA A 113 1.58 8.80 -4.04
C ALA A 113 0.07 8.62 -3.80
N ALA A 114 -0.65 8.00 -4.75
CA ALA A 114 -2.06 7.66 -4.57
C ALA A 114 -2.25 6.60 -3.46
N ALA A 115 -1.38 5.59 -3.41
CA ALA A 115 -1.36 4.55 -2.39
C ALA A 115 -1.10 5.13 -0.99
N PHE A 116 -0.18 6.09 -0.89
CA PHE A 116 0.09 6.81 0.35
C PHE A 116 -1.16 7.53 0.88
N GLY A 117 -1.85 8.29 0.04
CA GLY A 117 -3.12 8.93 0.43
C GLY A 117 -4.17 7.92 0.88
N ALA A 118 -4.29 6.79 0.16
CA ALA A 118 -5.22 5.71 0.51
C ALA A 118 -4.88 5.02 1.84
N LEU A 119 -3.59 4.77 2.10
CA LEU A 119 -3.09 4.22 3.36
C LEU A 119 -3.48 5.13 4.53
N LEU A 120 -3.17 6.43 4.43
CA LEU A 120 -3.47 7.39 5.50
C LEU A 120 -4.96 7.49 5.77
N TYR A 121 -5.77 7.59 4.70
CA TYR A 121 -7.22 7.62 4.82
C TYR A 121 -7.75 6.33 5.46
N ALA A 122 -7.35 5.16 4.97
CA ALA A 122 -7.83 3.87 5.48
C ALA A 122 -7.40 3.65 6.94
N ALA A 123 -6.14 3.94 7.30
CA ALA A 123 -5.67 3.83 8.68
C ALA A 123 -6.44 4.76 9.63
N GLY A 124 -6.62 6.02 9.26
CA GLY A 124 -7.42 6.97 10.04
C GLY A 124 -8.86 6.51 10.19
N MET A 125 -9.49 6.03 9.11
CA MET A 125 -10.87 5.55 9.12
C MET A 125 -11.05 4.25 9.90
N ALA A 126 -10.05 3.36 9.89
CA ALA A 126 -10.03 2.15 10.71
C ALA A 126 -10.05 2.48 12.21
N LEU A 127 -9.23 3.43 12.65
CA LEU A 127 -9.18 3.85 14.05
C LEU A 127 -10.43 4.64 14.46
N ARG A 128 -10.98 5.42 13.53
CA ARG A 128 -12.24 6.14 13.71
C ARG A 128 -13.42 5.19 13.94
N HIS A 129 -13.46 4.08 13.22
CA HIS A 129 -14.53 3.08 13.32
C HIS A 129 -14.17 1.90 14.22
N ARG A 130 -13.20 2.02 15.14
CA ARG A 130 -12.74 0.93 16.02
C ARG A 130 -13.83 0.21 16.84
N HIS A 131 -15.00 0.84 17.03
CA HIS A 131 -16.14 0.24 17.74
C HIS A 131 -17.14 -0.49 16.82
N ASP A 132 -16.94 -0.39 15.50
CA ASP A 132 -17.63 -1.16 14.45
C ASP A 132 -16.62 -2.14 13.84
N VAL A 133 -16.71 -3.40 14.22
CA VAL A 133 -15.76 -4.45 13.82
C VAL A 133 -15.72 -4.63 12.29
N ARG A 134 -16.83 -4.40 11.57
CA ARG A 134 -16.88 -4.60 10.13
C ARG A 134 -16.13 -3.51 9.39
N LEU A 135 -16.40 -2.25 9.74
CA LEU A 135 -15.71 -1.12 9.15
C LEU A 135 -14.25 -1.04 9.59
N HIS A 136 -13.96 -1.26 10.88
CA HIS A 136 -12.59 -1.31 11.38
C HIS A 136 -11.75 -2.34 10.62
N ALA A 137 -12.21 -3.59 10.57
CA ALA A 137 -11.47 -4.66 9.89
C ALA A 137 -11.38 -4.41 8.37
N GLY A 138 -12.45 -3.91 7.74
CA GLY A 138 -12.44 -3.59 6.32
C GLY A 138 -11.44 -2.49 5.98
N TYR A 139 -11.40 -1.40 6.75
CA TYR A 139 -10.42 -0.33 6.55
C TYR A 139 -8.99 -0.80 6.82
N MET A 140 -8.74 -1.54 7.91
CA MET A 140 -7.40 -2.09 8.18
C MET A 140 -6.93 -2.98 7.03
N LEU A 141 -7.76 -3.91 6.54
CA LEU A 141 -7.38 -4.79 5.44
C LEU A 141 -7.24 -4.06 4.10
N SER A 142 -8.01 -3.00 3.88
CA SER A 142 -7.89 -2.18 2.66
C SER A 142 -6.53 -1.48 2.55
N THR A 143 -5.80 -1.26 3.65
CA THR A 143 -4.43 -0.73 3.63
C THR A 143 -3.43 -1.66 2.93
N ALA A 144 -3.71 -2.96 2.84
CA ALA A 144 -2.88 -3.92 2.14
C ALA A 144 -3.11 -3.93 0.62
N LEU A 145 -4.25 -3.40 0.16
CA LEU A 145 -4.64 -3.49 -1.24
C LEU A 145 -3.70 -2.71 -2.18
N PRO A 146 -3.20 -1.51 -1.82
CA PRO A 146 -2.18 -0.84 -2.62
C PRO A 146 -0.86 -1.62 -2.75
N LEU A 147 -0.53 -2.56 -1.85
CA LEU A 147 0.63 -3.44 -2.00
C LEU A 147 0.40 -4.55 -3.03
N VAL A 148 -0.86 -4.95 -3.27
CA VAL A 148 -1.17 -6.03 -4.21
C VAL A 148 -0.69 -5.69 -5.61
N SER A 149 -0.86 -4.45 -6.06
CA SER A 149 -0.43 -4.02 -7.39
C SER A 149 1.08 -4.16 -7.64
N PRO A 150 1.98 -3.54 -6.86
CA PRO A 150 3.42 -3.67 -7.08
C PRO A 150 3.94 -5.09 -6.85
N VAL A 151 3.32 -5.88 -5.96
CA VAL A 151 3.68 -7.29 -5.75
C VAL A 151 3.27 -8.13 -6.96
N LEU A 152 1.98 -8.11 -7.32
CA LEU A 152 1.46 -8.91 -8.42
C LEU A 152 2.08 -8.50 -9.76
N GLY A 153 2.29 -7.21 -10.01
CA GLY A 153 2.90 -6.73 -11.25
C GLY A 153 4.32 -7.27 -11.46
N ARG A 154 5.07 -7.45 -10.36
CA ARG A 154 6.40 -8.07 -10.37
C ARG A 154 6.33 -9.59 -10.49
N VAL A 155 5.40 -10.25 -9.80
CA VAL A 155 5.16 -11.69 -9.99
C VAL A 155 4.87 -11.99 -11.46
N LEU A 156 3.92 -11.26 -12.06
CA LEU A 156 3.58 -11.38 -13.49
C LEU A 156 4.81 -11.15 -14.38
N ALA A 157 5.58 -10.10 -14.10
CA ALA A 157 6.82 -9.79 -14.82
C ALA A 157 7.94 -10.83 -14.63
N GLN A 158 7.81 -11.75 -13.69
CA GLN A 158 8.79 -12.81 -13.45
C GLN A 158 8.34 -14.17 -14.00
N THR A 159 7.03 -14.43 -14.14
CA THR A 159 6.51 -15.78 -14.35
C THR A 159 5.57 -15.93 -15.54
N VAL A 160 4.84 -14.90 -15.96
CA VAL A 160 3.78 -15.03 -16.97
C VAL A 160 4.32 -14.75 -18.38
N PRO A 161 4.25 -15.71 -19.32
CA PRO A 161 4.63 -15.48 -20.71
C PRO A 161 3.95 -14.24 -21.30
N GLY A 162 4.70 -13.41 -22.00
CA GLY A 162 4.22 -12.10 -22.51
C GLY A 162 4.43 -10.93 -21.56
N PHE A 163 4.67 -11.18 -20.27
CA PHE A 163 5.04 -10.13 -19.29
C PHE A 163 6.48 -10.25 -18.77
N VAL A 164 7.16 -11.38 -19.04
CA VAL A 164 8.48 -11.66 -18.46
C VAL A 164 9.52 -10.58 -18.82
N VAL A 165 10.13 -9.98 -17.79
CA VAL A 165 11.23 -9.04 -17.90
C VAL A 165 12.55 -9.76 -17.55
N ARG A 166 13.41 -9.99 -18.55
CA ARG A 166 14.72 -10.65 -18.36
C ARG A 166 15.86 -9.64 -18.25
N GLY A 167 15.72 -8.49 -18.89
CA GLY A 167 16.74 -7.44 -18.86
C GLY A 167 16.20 -6.09 -19.34
N PRO A 168 17.09 -5.08 -19.51
CA PRO A 168 16.71 -3.73 -19.91
C PRO A 168 15.88 -3.64 -21.20
N GLN A 169 16.13 -4.53 -22.15
CA GLN A 169 15.37 -4.63 -23.41
C GLN A 169 13.88 -4.93 -23.19
N ASP A 170 13.53 -5.59 -22.09
CA ASP A 170 12.15 -5.98 -21.76
C ASP A 170 11.46 -4.97 -20.84
N PHE A 171 12.16 -3.94 -20.35
CA PHE A 171 11.58 -2.96 -19.43
C PHE A 171 10.29 -2.30 -19.97
N PRO A 172 10.14 -2.01 -21.28
CA PRO A 172 8.87 -1.48 -21.79
C PRO A 172 7.64 -2.37 -21.52
N ILE A 173 7.82 -3.68 -21.34
CA ILE A 173 6.74 -4.64 -21.09
C ILE A 173 6.19 -4.52 -19.66
N PHE A 174 7.01 -4.05 -18.71
CA PHE A 174 6.64 -3.95 -17.29
C PHE A 174 5.37 -3.11 -17.05
N GLY A 175 5.12 -2.07 -17.87
CA GLY A 175 3.91 -1.28 -17.75
C GLY A 175 2.63 -2.11 -17.87
N TRP A 176 2.61 -3.09 -18.78
CA TRP A 176 1.46 -3.98 -18.96
C TRP A 176 1.25 -4.91 -17.79
N SER A 177 2.33 -5.44 -17.21
CA SER A 177 2.23 -6.30 -16.02
C SER A 177 1.73 -5.50 -14.81
N ALA A 178 2.19 -4.26 -14.64
CA ALA A 178 1.72 -3.35 -13.58
C ALA A 178 0.24 -3.00 -13.74
N GLN A 179 -0.22 -2.71 -14.96
CA GLN A 179 -1.62 -2.40 -15.22
C GLN A 179 -2.55 -3.61 -15.08
N CYS A 180 -2.10 -4.79 -15.51
CA CYS A 180 -2.80 -6.04 -15.27
C CYS A 180 -2.97 -6.28 -13.76
N ALA A 181 -1.91 -6.06 -12.98
CA ALA A 181 -1.97 -6.18 -11.53
C ALA A 181 -2.92 -5.18 -10.86
N ASN A 182 -2.91 -3.91 -11.29
CA ASN A 182 -3.90 -2.92 -10.84
C ASN A 182 -5.32 -3.35 -11.17
N LEU A 183 -5.58 -3.84 -12.38
CA LEU A 183 -6.89 -4.30 -12.80
C LEU A 183 -7.37 -5.48 -11.92
N CYS A 184 -6.51 -6.47 -11.67
CA CYS A 184 -6.80 -7.57 -10.76
C CYS A 184 -7.13 -7.07 -9.35
N ALA A 185 -6.32 -6.16 -8.79
CA ALA A 185 -6.56 -5.58 -7.47
C ALA A 185 -7.90 -4.81 -7.42
N GLY A 186 -8.23 -4.06 -8.47
CA GLY A 186 -9.48 -3.33 -8.61
C GLY A 186 -10.69 -4.24 -8.69
N ILE A 187 -10.59 -5.34 -9.46
CA ILE A 187 -11.65 -6.37 -9.53
C ILE A 187 -11.88 -6.99 -8.15
N VAL A 188 -10.82 -7.33 -7.41
CA VAL A 188 -10.94 -7.87 -6.03
C VAL A 188 -11.60 -6.84 -5.11
N ALA A 189 -11.21 -5.57 -5.20
CA ALA A 189 -11.84 -4.49 -4.43
C ALA A 189 -13.34 -4.38 -4.71
N LEU A 190 -13.74 -4.36 -5.98
CA LEU A 190 -15.13 -4.27 -6.40
C LEU A 190 -15.93 -5.51 -5.97
N TRP A 191 -15.33 -6.69 -6.04
CA TRP A 191 -15.94 -7.93 -5.57
C TRP A 191 -16.18 -7.90 -4.05
N LEU A 192 -15.19 -7.47 -3.26
CA LEU A 192 -15.33 -7.31 -1.81
C LEU A 192 -16.38 -6.26 -1.44
N TRP A 193 -16.45 -5.15 -2.17
CA TRP A 193 -17.49 -4.15 -2.01
C TRP A 193 -18.89 -4.73 -2.27
N ARG A 194 -19.06 -5.47 -3.38
CA ARG A 194 -20.36 -6.08 -3.74
C ARG A 194 -20.82 -7.17 -2.78
N ARG A 195 -19.89 -7.89 -2.14
CA ARG A 195 -20.19 -8.93 -1.13
C ARG A 195 -20.87 -8.36 0.11
N ASP A 196 -20.58 -7.11 0.47
CA ASP A 196 -21.14 -6.47 1.66
C ASP A 196 -21.24 -4.94 1.47
N PRO A 197 -22.19 -4.42 0.68
CA PRO A 197 -22.25 -2.99 0.37
C PRO A 197 -22.44 -2.09 1.59
N ARG A 198 -23.09 -2.60 2.65
CA ARG A 198 -23.37 -1.85 3.88
C ARG A 198 -22.09 -1.52 4.68
N ALA A 199 -21.11 -2.44 4.67
CA ALA A 199 -19.79 -2.21 5.28
C ALA A 199 -18.66 -2.12 4.23
N GLY A 200 -19.01 -2.03 2.95
CA GLY A 200 -18.08 -2.14 1.83
C GLY A 200 -17.39 -0.84 1.44
N ARG A 201 -17.63 0.26 2.17
CA ARG A 201 -16.99 1.57 1.96
C ARG A 201 -15.46 1.49 1.85
N PRO A 202 -14.74 0.70 2.68
CA PRO A 202 -13.28 0.55 2.54
C PRO A 202 -12.88 0.06 1.15
N TRP A 203 -13.60 -0.93 0.63
CA TRP A 203 -13.32 -1.56 -0.65
C TRP A 203 -13.73 -0.68 -1.83
N ALA A 204 -14.84 0.07 -1.71
CA ALA A 204 -15.24 1.05 -2.71
C ALA A 204 -14.19 2.17 -2.86
N VAL A 205 -13.67 2.69 -1.75
CA VAL A 205 -12.60 3.69 -1.79
C VAL A 205 -11.33 3.10 -2.40
N ALA A 206 -10.95 1.89 -2.01
CA ALA A 206 -9.78 1.23 -2.58
C ALA A 206 -9.93 1.00 -4.10
N ALA A 207 -11.12 0.58 -4.56
CA ALA A 207 -11.43 0.44 -5.98
C ALA A 207 -11.32 1.78 -6.73
N ALA A 208 -11.83 2.87 -6.14
CA ALA A 208 -11.75 4.20 -6.73
C ALA A 208 -10.30 4.70 -6.84
N VAL A 209 -9.49 4.49 -5.79
CA VAL A 209 -8.06 4.81 -5.82
C VAL A 209 -7.34 4.00 -6.89
N ILE A 210 -7.62 2.71 -7.00
CA ILE A 210 -7.01 1.86 -8.04
C ILE A 210 -7.44 2.33 -9.44
N ALA A 211 -8.69 2.74 -9.64
CA ALA A 211 -9.12 3.33 -10.91
C ALA A 211 -8.34 4.62 -11.23
N VAL A 212 -8.12 5.49 -10.23
CA VAL A 212 -7.25 6.67 -10.37
C VAL A 212 -5.81 6.27 -10.69
N GLN A 213 -5.27 5.22 -10.08
CA GLN A 213 -3.94 4.70 -10.38
C GLN A 213 -3.86 4.21 -11.84
N ILE A 214 -4.82 3.42 -12.31
CA ILE A 214 -4.85 2.90 -13.69
C ILE A 214 -4.87 4.05 -14.70
N VAL A 215 -5.83 4.96 -14.56
CA VAL A 215 -6.01 6.08 -15.49
C VAL A 215 -4.84 7.06 -15.39
N GLY A 216 -4.44 7.43 -14.17
CA GLY A 216 -3.37 8.39 -13.92
C GLY A 216 -2.01 7.88 -14.40
N PHE A 217 -1.73 6.58 -14.27
CA PHE A 217 -0.51 5.96 -14.78
C PHE A 217 -0.37 6.12 -16.31
N GLU A 218 -1.48 6.01 -17.05
CA GLU A 218 -1.48 6.20 -18.52
C GLU A 218 -1.55 7.65 -18.97
N THR A 219 -1.98 8.56 -18.10
CA THR A 219 -2.28 9.97 -18.44
C THR A 219 -1.40 10.93 -17.64
N LEU A 220 -1.86 11.37 -16.46
CA LEU A 220 -1.22 12.38 -15.62
C LEU A 220 0.25 12.06 -15.31
N ALA A 221 0.58 10.79 -15.09
CA ALA A 221 1.92 10.37 -14.74
C ALA A 221 2.94 10.44 -15.90
N LYS A 222 2.45 10.66 -17.13
CA LYS A 222 3.28 10.96 -18.31
C LYS A 222 3.44 12.45 -18.56
N SER A 223 2.67 13.29 -17.86
CA SER A 223 2.70 14.73 -18.08
C SER A 223 4.05 15.33 -17.66
N PRO A 224 4.54 16.36 -18.39
CA PRO A 224 5.77 17.06 -17.99
C PRO A 224 5.69 17.64 -16.58
N SER A 225 4.52 18.16 -16.18
CA SER A 225 4.30 18.73 -14.85
C SER A 225 4.47 17.70 -13.74
N TRP A 226 3.91 16.50 -13.90
CA TRP A 226 4.10 15.43 -12.93
C TRP A 226 5.56 14.95 -12.88
N ILE A 227 6.18 14.73 -14.05
CA ILE A 227 7.57 14.30 -14.13
C ILE A 227 8.49 15.33 -13.44
N ALA A 228 8.27 16.62 -13.66
CA ALA A 228 9.02 17.68 -12.99
C ALA A 228 8.83 17.66 -11.47
N ALA A 229 7.59 17.49 -10.99
CA ALA A 229 7.30 17.38 -9.56
C ALA A 229 7.98 16.15 -8.93
N PHE A 230 7.88 15.00 -9.58
CA PHE A 230 8.55 13.76 -9.19
C PHE A 230 10.07 13.94 -9.10
N LEU A 231 10.72 14.50 -10.14
CA LEU A 231 12.17 14.72 -10.14
C LEU A 231 12.63 15.75 -9.11
N THR A 232 11.76 16.69 -8.73
CA THR A 232 12.06 17.66 -7.65
C THR A 232 12.23 16.95 -6.31
N THR A 233 11.54 15.82 -6.09
CA THR A 233 11.69 15.05 -4.84
C THR A 233 13.12 14.55 -4.62
N ALA A 234 13.86 14.22 -5.69
CA ALA A 234 15.27 13.80 -5.59
C ALA A 234 16.23 14.93 -5.21
N ARG A 235 15.81 16.19 -5.36
CA ARG A 235 16.61 17.38 -5.01
C ARG A 235 16.42 17.80 -3.55
N LEU A 236 15.36 17.30 -2.92
CA LEU A 236 15.11 17.51 -1.50
C LEU A 236 15.90 16.48 -0.70
N PRO A 237 16.47 16.83 0.46
CA PRO A 237 17.10 15.82 1.29
C PRO A 237 16.06 14.79 1.75
N LEU A 238 16.39 13.50 1.60
CA LEU A 238 15.52 12.36 1.92
C LEU A 238 14.81 12.51 3.28
N THR A 239 15.51 13.04 4.28
CA THR A 239 14.98 13.27 5.63
C THR A 239 13.75 14.17 5.65
N TRP A 240 13.67 15.21 4.81
CA TRP A 240 12.50 16.10 4.76
C TRP A 240 11.27 15.38 4.24
N LEU A 241 11.42 14.57 3.20
CA LEU A 241 10.33 13.76 2.66
C LEU A 241 9.88 12.69 3.66
N MET A 242 10.82 12.05 4.35
CA MET A 242 10.49 11.09 5.41
C MET A 242 9.79 11.76 6.60
N LEU A 243 10.23 12.96 7.01
CA LEU A 243 9.57 13.74 8.06
C LEU A 243 8.15 14.14 7.65
N PHE A 244 7.95 14.53 6.40
CA PHE A 244 6.59 14.77 5.87
C PHE A 244 5.71 13.52 5.98
N GLY A 245 6.21 12.36 5.54
CA GLY A 245 5.48 11.10 5.67
C GLY A 245 5.17 10.74 7.13
N LEU A 246 6.14 10.91 8.03
CA LEU A 246 5.99 10.68 9.46
C LEU A 246 4.88 11.57 10.04
N MET A 247 4.94 12.88 9.80
CA MET A 247 3.94 13.84 10.27
C MET A 247 2.55 13.51 9.72
N ALA A 248 2.43 13.25 8.42
CA ALA A 248 1.15 12.93 7.79
C ALA A 248 0.53 11.64 8.37
N GLY A 249 1.36 10.61 8.60
CA GLY A 249 0.95 9.38 9.27
C GLY A 249 0.51 9.62 10.71
N SER A 250 1.26 10.40 11.49
CA SER A 250 0.91 10.75 12.87
C SER A 250 -0.41 11.51 12.95
N VAL A 251 -0.62 12.47 12.04
CA VAL A 251 -1.87 13.23 11.94
C VAL A 251 -3.04 12.31 11.59
N ALA A 252 -2.89 11.41 10.62
CA ALA A 252 -3.94 10.47 10.23
C ALA A 252 -4.36 9.56 11.40
N VAL A 253 -3.38 9.01 12.13
CA VAL A 253 -3.63 8.20 13.33
C VAL A 253 -4.32 9.03 14.42
N ALA A 254 -3.81 10.23 14.72
CA ALA A 254 -4.34 11.09 15.78
C ALA A 254 -5.78 11.51 15.50
N LEU A 255 -6.09 11.92 14.27
CA LEU A 255 -7.44 12.30 13.85
C LEU A 255 -8.40 11.10 13.89
N GLY A 256 -7.93 9.93 13.44
CA GLY A 256 -8.72 8.70 13.49
C GLY A 256 -9.05 8.28 14.92
N TRP A 257 -8.09 8.39 15.83
CA TRP A 257 -8.27 7.98 17.22
C TRP A 257 -9.18 8.92 18.02
N THR A 258 -8.93 10.23 17.92
CA THR A 258 -9.59 11.25 18.76
C THR A 258 -11.02 11.60 18.34
N ARG A 259 -11.43 11.23 17.12
CA ARG A 259 -12.77 11.52 16.59
C ARG A 259 -13.56 10.23 16.28
N PRO A 260 -13.80 9.35 17.28
CA PRO A 260 -14.48 8.08 17.04
C PRO A 260 -15.86 8.30 16.40
N ALA A 261 -16.19 7.46 15.43
CA ALA A 261 -17.55 7.41 14.90
C ALA A 261 -18.50 6.90 16.00
N ARG A 262 -19.69 7.51 16.10
CA ARG A 262 -20.76 6.98 16.96
C ARG A 262 -21.14 5.58 16.46
N ARG A 263 -21.39 4.66 17.39
CA ARG A 263 -22.02 3.37 17.07
C ARG A 263 -23.39 3.66 16.47
N ASP A 264 -23.60 3.25 15.23
CA ASP A 264 -24.90 3.36 14.61
C ASP A 264 -25.77 2.21 15.16
N ASN A 265 -26.65 2.51 16.12
CA ASN A 265 -27.50 1.51 16.79
C ASN A 265 -28.50 0.81 15.85
N ARG A 266 -28.54 1.17 14.56
CA ARG A 266 -29.46 0.60 13.57
C ARG A 266 -29.16 -0.87 13.23
N SER A 267 -27.96 -1.37 13.49
CA SER A 267 -27.63 -2.80 13.31
C SER A 267 -28.02 -3.71 14.48
N ALA A 268 -28.50 -3.16 15.61
CA ALA A 268 -28.95 -3.94 16.76
C ALA A 268 -30.42 -4.38 16.68
N ILE A 269 -31.18 -3.88 15.68
CA ILE A 269 -32.63 -4.12 15.57
C ILE A 269 -32.97 -5.33 14.68
N LEU A 270 -32.00 -5.95 14.01
CA LEU A 270 -32.24 -7.04 13.05
C LEU A 270 -31.24 -8.21 13.17
N ALA A 271 -30.71 -8.46 14.37
CA ALA A 271 -29.93 -9.67 14.66
C ALA A 271 -30.81 -10.74 15.30
#